data_AF-A0A395W3C2-F1
#
_entry.id   AF-A0A395W3C2-F1
#
_cell.length_a   1.000
_cell.length_b   1.000
_cell.length_c   1.000
_cell.angle_alpha   90.00
_cell.angle_beta   90.00
_cell.angle_gamma   90.00
#
_symmetry.space_group_name_H-M   'P 1'
#
loop_
_entity.id
_entity.type
_entity.pdbx_description
1 polymer ?
#
loop_
_entity_poly.entity_id
_entity_poly.type
_entity_poly.pdbx_seq_one_letter_code
_entity_poly.pdbx_strand_id
1 'polypeptide(L)'
;MCTVVHLEPEDFARELVHNQKNVYARTYVLDCGLAVIIYMCQDSHFLYYLDRPDCSKEKKDMLKSMDFYELHAEIYRKVNLDNRLRERQNNPS
;
A
#
# COMPACT_ATOMS: atom_id res chain seq x y z
N MET A 1 5.55 8.84 14.19
CA MET A 1 5.20 8.93 12.76
C MET A 1 5.91 7.78 12.07
N CYS A 2 5.16 6.84 11.51
CA CYS A 2 5.77 5.78 10.70
C CYS A 2 6.11 6.37 9.33
N THR A 3 7.36 6.24 8.92
CA THR A 3 7.78 6.64 7.57
C THR A 3 7.25 5.61 6.57
N VAL A 4 6.55 6.08 5.55
CA VAL A 4 6.00 5.22 4.50
C VAL A 4 7.11 4.84 3.53
N VAL A 5 7.27 3.54 3.28
CA VAL A 5 8.27 2.98 2.39
C VAL A 5 7.57 2.08 1.36
N HIS A 6 7.75 2.38 0.08
CA HIS A 6 7.30 1.49 -0.99
C HIS A 6 8.34 0.40 -1.19
N LEU A 7 7.90 -0.84 -1.39
CA LEU A 7 8.78 -1.97 -1.68
C LEU A 7 8.37 -2.65 -2.98
N GLU A 8 9.38 -3.01 -3.76
CA GLU A 8 9.21 -3.96 -4.86
C GLU A 8 8.96 -5.38 -4.29
N PRO A 9 8.41 -6.31 -5.09
CA PRO A 9 8.05 -7.65 -4.61
C PRO A 9 9.19 -8.41 -3.92
N GLU A 10 10.42 -8.30 -4.44
CA GLU A 10 11.58 -8.97 -3.85
C GLU A 10 11.93 -8.43 -2.48
N ASP A 11 11.96 -7.10 -2.33
CA ASP A 11 12.27 -6.46 -1.06
C ASP A 11 11.16 -6.68 -0.05
N PHE A 12 9.90 -6.68 -0.49
CA PHE A 12 8.77 -7.01 0.37
C PHE A 12 8.90 -8.45 0.88
N ALA A 13 9.18 -9.43 0.01
CA ALA A 13 9.38 -10.82 0.41
C ALA A 13 10.56 -10.97 1.40
N ARG A 14 11.69 -10.31 1.15
CA ARG A 14 12.83 -10.28 2.08
C ARG A 14 12.40 -9.74 3.44
N GLU A 15 11.61 -8.68 3.46
CA GLU A 15 11.16 -8.04 4.68
C GLU A 15 10.27 -8.96 5.52
N LEU A 16 9.44 -9.78 4.87
CA LEU A 16 8.62 -10.78 5.55
C LEU A 16 9.46 -11.93 6.11
N VAL A 17 10.42 -12.43 5.33
CA VAL A 17 11.25 -13.58 5.72
C VAL A 17 12.21 -13.23 6.84
N HIS A 18 12.89 -12.08 6.75
CA HIS A 18 13.94 -11.71 7.69
C HIS A 18 13.40 -11.13 9.00
N ASN A 19 12.34 -10.32 8.93
CA ASN A 19 11.88 -9.54 10.08
C ASN A 19 10.58 -10.08 10.70
N GLN A 20 10.07 -11.22 10.21
CA GLN A 20 8.86 -11.91 10.71
C GLN A 20 7.68 -10.95 10.93
N LYS A 21 7.50 -9.98 10.02
CA LYS A 21 6.48 -8.96 10.15
C LYS A 21 5.10 -9.52 9.83
N ASN A 22 4.10 -9.11 10.60
CA ASN A 22 2.71 -9.42 10.30
C ASN A 22 2.29 -8.70 9.01
N VAL A 23 1.79 -9.49 8.05
CA VAL A 23 1.20 -8.97 6.82
C VAL A 23 -0.26 -8.67 7.07
N TYR A 24 -0.69 -7.51 6.63
CA TYR A 24 -2.09 -7.16 6.51
C TYR A 24 -2.33 -6.46 5.18
N ALA A 25 -3.59 -6.19 4.86
CA ALA A 25 -3.93 -5.49 3.63
C ALA A 25 -4.91 -4.36 3.91
N ARG A 26 -4.83 -3.29 3.11
CA ARG A 26 -5.78 -2.18 3.13
C ARG A 26 -6.37 -2.00 1.75
N THR A 27 -7.65 -1.61 1.72
CA THR A 27 -8.36 -1.30 0.48
C THR A 27 -8.25 0.19 0.20
N TYR A 28 -7.94 0.52 -1.05
CA TYR A 28 -7.93 1.89 -1.56
C TYR A 28 -8.77 1.95 -2.82
N VAL A 29 -9.55 3.01 -2.98
CA VAL A 29 -10.31 3.26 -4.20
C VAL A 29 -9.46 4.16 -5.08
N LEU A 30 -9.16 3.71 -6.31
CA LEU A 30 -8.43 4.47 -7.31
C LEU A 30 -9.30 5.57 -7.94
N ASP A 31 -8.69 6.55 -8.59
CA ASP A 31 -9.36 7.72 -9.18
C ASP A 31 -10.29 7.30 -10.34
N CYS A 32 -9.98 6.17 -10.99
CA CYS A 32 -10.85 5.52 -11.97
C CYS A 32 -12.04 4.75 -11.35
N GLY A 33 -12.20 4.79 -10.02
CA GLY A 33 -13.28 4.12 -9.27
C GLY A 33 -13.02 2.65 -8.95
N LEU A 34 -11.86 2.11 -9.34
CA LEU A 34 -11.49 0.72 -9.04
C LEU A 34 -11.03 0.57 -7.59
N ALA A 35 -11.65 -0.32 -6.83
CA ALA A 35 -11.14 -0.71 -5.51
C ALA A 35 -9.99 -1.72 -5.67
N VAL A 36 -8.84 -1.40 -5.05
CA VAL A 36 -7.66 -2.25 -5.01
C VAL A 36 -7.24 -2.55 -3.57
N ILE A 37 -6.59 -3.68 -3.39
CA ILE A 37 -5.98 -4.13 -2.15
C ILE A 37 -4.47 -3.91 -2.26
N ILE A 38 -3.90 -3.32 -1.22
CA ILE A 38 -2.45 -3.15 -1.07
C ILE A 38 -2.01 -3.89 0.18
N TYR A 39 -1.04 -4.79 0.00
CA TYR A 39 -0.41 -5.53 1.10
C TYR A 39 0.61 -4.65 1.80
N MET A 40 0.62 -4.75 3.12
CA MET A 40 1.42 -3.90 3.99
C MET A 40 2.00 -4.73 5.14
N CYS A 41 3.13 -4.26 5.65
CA CYS A 41 3.66 -4.69 6.94
C CYS A 41 4.25 -3.46 7.64
N GLN A 42 4.38 -3.51 8.96
CA GLN A 42 4.88 -2.35 9.72
C GLN A 42 5.73 -2.78 10.89
N ASP A 43 6.59 -1.87 11.32
CA ASP A 43 7.25 -1.90 12.62
C ASP A 43 7.00 -0.57 13.36
N SER A 44 7.80 -0.30 14.39
CA SER A 44 7.67 0.91 15.21
C SER A 44 8.03 2.21 14.49
N HIS A 45 8.76 2.15 13.38
CA HIS A 45 9.28 3.32 12.66
C HIS A 45 8.80 3.41 11.22
N PHE A 46 8.45 2.29 10.60
CA PHE A 46 8.17 2.22 9.17
C PHE A 46 6.87 1.49 8.85
N LEU A 47 6.15 2.02 7.87
CA LEU A 47 5.04 1.37 7.20
C LEU A 47 5.50 0.98 5.80
N TYR A 48 5.68 -0.31 5.56
CA TYR A 48 6.06 -0.86 4.27
C TYR A 48 4.81 -1.27 3.51
N TYR A 49 4.76 -0.96 2.22
CA TYR A 49 3.70 -1.45 1.35
C TYR A 49 4.27 -2.03 0.06
N LEU A 50 3.63 -3.09 -0.42
CA LEU A 50 3.94 -3.69 -1.71
C LEU A 50 3.33 -2.83 -2.82
N ASP A 51 4.17 -2.32 -3.71
CA ASP A 51 3.74 -1.49 -4.85
C ASP A 51 3.19 -2.32 -6.02
N ARG A 52 2.34 -3.30 -5.68
CA ARG A 52 1.60 -4.16 -6.59
C ARG A 52 0.18 -4.28 -6.06
N PRO A 53 -0.74 -3.39 -6.48
CA PRO A 53 -2.14 -3.52 -6.12
C PRO A 53 -2.72 -4.81 -6.70
N ASP A 54 -3.63 -5.45 -5.97
CA ASP A 54 -4.48 -6.51 -6.52
C ASP A 54 -5.95 -6.10 -6.45
N CYS A 55 -6.78 -6.71 -7.30
CA CYS A 55 -8.21 -6.43 -7.35
C CYS A 55 -8.99 -7.71 -7.62
N SER A 56 -10.32 -7.59 -7.72
CA SER A 56 -11.16 -8.72 -8.12
C SER A 56 -10.74 -9.26 -9.49
N LYS A 57 -11.02 -10.55 -9.73
CA LYS A 57 -10.63 -11.25 -10.97
C LYS A 57 -11.18 -10.54 -12.21
N GLU A 58 -12.40 -10.04 -12.13
CA GLU A 58 -13.14 -9.35 -13.21
C GLU A 58 -12.53 -8.00 -13.57
N LYS A 59 -11.70 -7.44 -12.69
CA LYS A 59 -11.08 -6.11 -12.86
C LYS A 59 -9.57 -6.17 -13.14
N LYS A 60 -8.97 -7.37 -13.17
CA LYS A 60 -7.53 -7.53 -13.39
C LYS A 60 -7.06 -6.95 -14.71
N ASP A 61 -7.84 -7.08 -15.77
CA ASP A 61 -7.46 -6.54 -17.08
C ASP A 61 -7.51 -5.00 -17.11
N MET A 62 -8.50 -4.42 -16.42
CA MET A 62 -8.57 -2.97 -16.24
C MET A 62 -7.34 -2.46 -15.47
N LEU A 63 -6.98 -3.10 -14.36
CA LEU A 63 -5.80 -2.72 -13.59
C LEU A 63 -4.49 -2.84 -14.40
N LYS A 64 -4.35 -3.91 -15.18
CA LYS A 64 -3.18 -4.13 -16.06
C LYS A 64 -3.07 -3.13 -17.21
N SER A 65 -4.20 -2.57 -17.65
CA SER A 65 -4.23 -1.56 -18.71
C SER A 65 -3.90 -0.14 -18.24
N MET A 66 -3.80 0.09 -16.92
CA MET A 66 -3.46 1.41 -16.37
C MET A 66 -1.99 1.74 -16.63
N ASP A 67 -1.68 3.04 -16.75
CA ASP A 67 -0.29 3.49 -16.82
C ASP A 67 0.42 3.20 -15.48
N PHE A 68 1.60 2.60 -15.59
CA PHE A 68 2.38 2.15 -14.43
C PHE A 68 2.79 3.34 -13.53
N TYR A 69 3.24 4.45 -14.12
CA TYR A 69 3.73 5.60 -13.37
C TYR A 69 2.58 6.36 -12.70
N GLU A 70 1.44 6.50 -13.39
CA GLU A 70 0.24 7.10 -12.81
C GLU A 70 -0.28 6.28 -11.62
N LEU A 71 -0.39 4.96 -11.80
CA LEU A 71 -0.84 4.04 -10.75
C LEU A 71 0.09 4.09 -9.53
N HIS A 72 1.41 4.04 -9.74
CA HIS A 72 2.41 4.16 -8.68
C HIS A 72 2.25 5.49 -7.90
N ALA A 73 2.20 6.61 -8.60
CA ALA A 73 2.07 7.93 -7.99
C ALA A 73 0.75 8.10 -7.22
N GLU A 74 -0.33 7.50 -7.72
CA GLU A 74 -1.62 7.50 -7.06
C GLU A 74 -1.62 6.68 -5.77
N ILE A 75 -1.08 5.46 -5.81
CA ILE A 75 -0.94 4.59 -4.65
C ILE A 75 -0.09 5.27 -3.57
N TYR A 76 1.06 5.81 -3.94
CA TYR A 76 1.94 6.53 -3.02
C TYR A 76 1.19 7.65 -2.29
N ARG A 77 0.44 8.49 -3.02
CA ARG A 77 -0.35 9.58 -2.43
C ARG A 77 -1.40 9.06 -1.46
N LYS A 78 -2.13 8.02 -1.82
CA LYS A 78 -3.23 7.46 -1.01
C LYS A 78 -2.75 6.77 0.25
N VAL A 79 -1.68 5.99 0.17
CA VAL A 79 -1.06 5.34 1.33
C VAL A 79 -0.52 6.38 2.32
N ASN A 80 0.18 7.42 1.83
CA ASN A 80 0.69 8.48 2.69
C ASN A 80 -0.42 9.27 3.38
N LEU A 81 -1.52 9.55 2.67
CA LEU A 81 -2.68 10.22 3.25
C LEU A 81 -3.33 9.36 4.34
N ASP A 82 -3.60 8.08 4.07
CA ASP A 82 -4.18 7.15 5.05
C ASP A 82 -3.30 7.03 6.30
N ASN A 83 -1.98 6.89 6.13
CA ASN A 83 -1.05 6.84 7.26
C ASN A 83 -1.15 8.11 8.13
N ARG A 84 -1.11 9.30 7.51
CA ARG A 84 -1.23 10.58 8.22
C ARG A 84 -2.57 10.73 8.96
N LEU A 85 -3.67 10.26 8.37
CA LEU A 85 -5.00 10.34 8.99
C LEU A 85 -5.13 9.41 10.20
N ARG A 86 -4.62 8.18 10.10
CA ARG A 86 -4.63 7.22 11.21
C ARG A 86 -3.77 7.68 12.39
N GLU A 87 -2.63 8.29 12.11
CA GLU A 87 -1.79 8.87 13.17
C GLU A 87 -2.51 9.97 13.95
N ARG A 88 -3.25 10.86 13.26
CA ARG A 88 -4.06 11.91 13.90
C ARG A 88 -5.17 11.33 14.77
N GLN A 89 -5.76 10.22 14.37
CA GLN A 89 -6.79 9.53 15.18
C GLN A 89 -6.19 8.90 16.45
N ASN A 90 -4.98 8.36 16.36
CA ASN A 90 -4.31 7.72 17.49
C ASN A 90 -3.68 8.73 18.47
N ASN A 91 -3.35 9.93 18.00
CA ASN A 91 -2.82 11.04 18.79
C ASN A 91 -3.67 12.31 18.59
N PRO A 92 -4.91 12.34 19.11
CA PRO A 92 -5.73 13.55 19.08
C PRO A 92 -5.03 14.61 19.95
N SER A 93 -4.61 15.70 19.31
CA SER A 93 -4.06 16.89 19.97
C SER A 93 -5.15 17.63 20.72
#